data_AF-A0A9K3PEF1-F1
#
_entry.id   AF-A0A9K3PEF1-F1
#
_cell.length_a   1.000
_cell.length_b   1.000
_cell.length_c   1.000
_cell.angle_alpha   90.00
_cell.angle_beta   90.00
_cell.angle_gamma   90.00
#
_symmetry.space_group_name_H-M   'P 1'
#
loop_
_entity.id
_entity.type
_entity.pdbx_description
1 polymer ?
#
loop_
_entity_poly.entity_id
_entity_poly.type
_entity_poly.pdbx_seq_one_letter_code
_entity_poly.pdbx_strand_id
1 'polypeptide(L)'
;MDTRLRERYFGEWDLHSDQHYHDVWKDDATDPSHTVKNVESVWGVTDRATRCVLSWDATLQNHWIVCVAHGDVLQILQTAFSKMDPSQHRSLEHLETATLRPLKLAK
;
A
#
# COMPACT_ATOMS: atom_id res chain seq x y z
N MET A 1 10.80 13.15 6.63
CA MET A 1 9.80 12.49 5.75
C MET A 1 10.16 11.01 5.68
N ASP A 2 9.21 10.10 5.92
CA ASP A 2 9.49 8.65 5.93
C ASP A 2 9.43 8.08 4.51
N THR A 3 10.53 7.46 4.07
CA THR A 3 10.63 6.93 2.70
C THR A 3 9.79 5.67 2.48
N ARG A 4 9.41 4.98 3.57
CA ARG A 4 8.63 3.73 3.52
C ARG A 4 7.16 3.94 3.13
N LEU A 5 6.70 5.18 3.05
CA LEU A 5 5.34 5.56 2.66
C LEU A 5 5.25 6.24 1.28
N ARG A 6 6.38 6.31 0.56
CA ARG A 6 6.40 6.80 -0.81
C ARG A 6 5.51 5.95 -1.70
N GLU A 7 5.05 6.55 -2.80
CA GLU A 7 4.34 5.83 -3.85
C GLU A 7 5.03 4.52 -4.22
N ARG A 8 4.23 3.52 -4.60
CA ARG A 8 4.74 2.26 -5.12
C ARG A 8 5.55 2.53 -6.38
N TYR A 9 6.68 1.84 -6.51
CA TYR A 9 7.48 1.92 -7.73
C TYR A 9 6.86 1.05 -8.83
N PHE A 10 6.45 1.63 -9.96
CA PHE A 10 5.86 0.89 -11.08
C PHE A 10 6.89 0.52 -12.16
N GLY A 11 8.18 0.60 -11.84
CA GLY A 11 9.24 0.12 -12.72
C GLY A 11 9.29 0.89 -14.03
N GLU A 12 9.27 0.17 -15.15
CA GLU A 12 9.27 0.76 -16.49
C GLU A 12 7.98 1.52 -16.84
N TRP A 13 6.94 1.43 -16.02
CA TRP A 13 5.67 2.13 -16.23
C TRP A 13 5.61 3.50 -15.55
N ASP A 14 6.59 3.84 -14.71
CA ASP A 14 6.69 5.17 -14.12
C ASP A 14 6.74 6.22 -15.25
N LEU A 15 5.93 7.28 -15.15
CA LEU A 15 5.77 8.36 -16.13
C LEU A 15 4.96 8.02 -17.40
N HIS A 16 4.34 6.85 -17.47
CA HIS A 16 3.41 6.49 -18.54
C HIS A 16 1.93 6.68 -18.12
N SER A 17 1.01 6.50 -19.07
CA SER A 17 -0.44 6.65 -18.88
C SER A 17 -0.99 5.71 -17.79
N ASP A 18 -1.98 6.18 -17.03
CA ASP A 18 -2.69 5.44 -15.95
C ASP A 18 -3.27 4.07 -16.41
N GLN A 19 -3.42 3.87 -17.72
CA GLN A 19 -3.86 2.60 -18.29
C GLN A 19 -2.92 1.45 -17.94
N HIS A 20 -1.63 1.70 -17.78
CA HIS A 20 -0.65 0.64 -17.47
C HIS A 20 -0.70 0.16 -16.02
N TYR A 21 -1.23 0.97 -15.10
CA TYR A 21 -1.44 0.53 -13.72
C TYR A 21 -2.47 -0.59 -13.62
N HIS A 22 -3.48 -0.58 -14.50
CA HIS A 22 -4.49 -1.63 -14.51
C HIS A 22 -3.91 -3.00 -14.88
N ASP A 23 -2.89 -3.04 -15.74
CA ASP A 23 -2.24 -4.30 -16.09
C ASP A 23 -1.38 -4.81 -14.94
N VAL A 24 -0.63 -3.93 -14.27
CA VAL A 24 0.10 -4.27 -13.04
C VAL A 24 -0.84 -4.81 -11.96
N TRP A 25 -2.03 -4.23 -11.80
CA TRP A 25 -2.99 -4.70 -10.80
C TRP A 25 -3.61 -6.06 -11.14
N LYS A 26 -3.74 -6.42 -12.43
CA LYS A 26 -4.14 -7.78 -12.83
C LYS A 26 -3.06 -8.79 -12.49
N ASP A 27 -1.80 -8.41 -12.71
CA ASP A 27 -0.65 -9.24 -12.35
C ASP A 27 -0.58 -9.41 -10.82
N ASP A 28 -0.83 -8.34 -10.05
CA ASP A 28 -0.91 -8.38 -8.57
C ASP A 28 -1.98 -9.34 -8.05
N ALA A 29 -3.14 -9.36 -8.71
CA ALA A 29 -4.25 -10.24 -8.36
C ALA A 29 -3.93 -11.73 -8.62
N THR A 30 -2.97 -11.99 -9.50
CA THR A 30 -2.53 -13.34 -9.88
C THR A 30 -1.35 -13.80 -9.02
N ASP A 31 -0.36 -12.92 -8.82
CA ASP A 31 0.81 -13.18 -7.97
C ASP A 31 1.24 -11.88 -7.23
N PRO A 32 0.89 -11.70 -5.95
CA PRO A 32 1.26 -10.49 -5.20
C PRO A 32 2.77 -10.32 -4.96
N SER A 33 3.59 -11.31 -5.31
CA SER A 33 5.05 -11.28 -5.19
C SER A 33 5.76 -10.88 -6.50
N HIS A 34 5.00 -10.70 -7.59
CA HIS A 34 5.58 -10.44 -8.90
C HIS A 34 6.36 -9.11 -8.92
N THR A 35 7.37 -9.06 -9.78
CA THR A 35 8.21 -7.88 -10.04
C THR A 35 8.39 -7.65 -11.54
N VAL A 36 7.37 -8.03 -12.32
CA VAL A 36 7.40 -7.93 -13.79
C VAL A 36 7.67 -6.47 -14.18
N LYS A 37 8.57 -6.25 -15.14
CA LYS A 37 9.00 -4.90 -15.57
C LYS A 37 9.56 -4.02 -14.45
N ASN A 38 10.21 -4.64 -13.45
CA ASN A 38 10.82 -3.98 -12.30
C ASN A 38 9.83 -3.25 -11.38
N VAL A 39 8.55 -3.62 -11.43
CA VAL A 39 7.54 -3.12 -10.49
C VAL A 39 7.88 -3.61 -9.08
N GLU A 40 7.71 -2.76 -8.07
CA GLU A 40 7.75 -3.17 -6.66
C GLU A 40 6.57 -4.09 -6.36
N SER A 41 6.81 -5.25 -5.75
CA SER A 41 5.73 -6.19 -5.45
C SER A 41 4.79 -5.64 -4.37
N VAL A 42 3.54 -6.08 -4.40
CA VAL A 42 2.54 -5.74 -3.38
C VAL A 42 3.00 -6.21 -1.98
N TRP A 43 3.67 -7.36 -1.89
CA TRP A 43 4.33 -7.79 -0.67
C TRP A 43 5.46 -6.87 -0.21
N GLY A 44 6.24 -6.33 -1.15
CA GLY A 44 7.28 -5.34 -0.85
C GLY A 44 6.71 -4.06 -0.23
N VAL A 45 5.64 -3.54 -0.82
CA VAL A 45 4.89 -2.40 -0.27
C VAL A 45 4.33 -2.71 1.12
N THR A 46 3.74 -3.90 1.28
CA THR A 46 3.20 -4.38 2.55
C THR A 46 4.27 -4.40 3.66
N ASP A 47 5.45 -4.97 3.38
CA ASP A 47 6.55 -5.06 4.34
C ASP A 47 7.04 -3.67 4.76
N ARG A 48 7.35 -2.77 3.81
CA ARG A 48 7.86 -1.43 4.18
C ARG A 48 6.83 -0.59 4.92
N ALA A 49 5.56 -0.64 4.51
CA ALA A 49 4.50 0.16 5.11
C ALA A 49 4.16 -0.33 6.52
N THR A 50 4.07 -1.65 6.73
CA THR A 50 3.81 -2.22 8.06
C THR A 50 4.98 -2.00 9.02
N ARG A 51 6.23 -2.10 8.56
CA ARG A 51 7.41 -1.72 9.36
C ARG A 51 7.39 -0.26 9.78
N CYS A 52 6.86 0.63 8.94
CA CYS A 52 6.64 2.02 9.29
C CYS A 52 5.70 2.14 10.49
N VAL A 53 4.53 1.49 10.40
CA VAL A 53 3.54 1.52 11.48
C VAL A 53 4.08 0.88 12.77
N LEU A 54 4.76 -0.27 12.68
CA LEU A 54 5.38 -0.91 13.84
C LEU A 54 6.41 0.00 14.53
N SER A 55 7.20 0.75 13.75
CA SER A 55 8.15 1.70 14.33
C SER A 55 7.47 2.87 15.05
N TRP A 56 6.31 3.31 14.56
CA TRP A 56 5.51 4.32 15.25
C TRP A 56 4.86 3.77 16.51
N ASP A 57 4.29 2.57 16.46
CA ASP A 57 3.65 1.94 17.62
C ASP A 57 4.65 1.74 18.79
N ALA A 58 5.90 1.39 18.46
CA ALA A 58 6.97 1.26 19.44
C ALA A 58 7.44 2.60 20.06
N THR A 59 7.25 3.73 19.38
CA THR A 59 7.87 5.03 19.77
C THR A 59 6.87 6.11 20.16
N LEU A 60 5.62 6.04 19.69
CA LEU A 60 4.58 7.07 19.82
C LEU A 60 3.36 6.54 20.57
N GLN A 61 3.54 6.22 21.85
CA GLN A 61 2.45 5.76 22.72
C GLN A 61 1.48 6.90 23.05
N ASN A 62 0.18 6.60 23.15
CA ASN A 62 -0.89 7.54 23.52
C ASN A 62 -1.08 8.76 22.59
N HIS A 63 -0.72 8.63 21.31
CA HIS A 63 -0.92 9.66 20.30
C HIS A 63 -1.85 9.19 19.18
N TRP A 64 -2.60 10.12 18.60
CA TRP A 64 -3.25 9.90 17.32
C TRP A 64 -2.25 10.18 16.20
N ILE A 65 -2.05 9.20 15.32
CA ILE A 65 -1.17 9.33 14.17
C ILE A 65 -2.01 9.46 12.90
N VAL A 66 -1.76 10.52 12.13
CA VAL A 66 -2.34 10.69 10.80
C VAL A 66 -1.27 10.33 9.77
N CYS A 67 -1.47 9.22 9.07
CA CYS A 67 -0.59 8.75 8.00
C CYS A 67 -1.03 9.38 6.67
N VAL A 68 -0.20 10.27 6.12
CA VAL A 68 -0.42 10.89 4.80
C VAL A 68 0.53 10.26 3.79
N ALA A 69 -0.03 9.58 2.79
CA ALA A 69 0.69 8.84 1.76
C ALA A 69 -0.15 8.71 0.49
N HIS A 70 0.27 7.84 -0.42
CA HIS A 70 -0.36 7.59 -1.70
C HIS A 70 -1.48 6.54 -1.62
N GLY A 71 -2.44 6.62 -2.54
CA GLY A 71 -3.63 5.76 -2.54
C GLY A 71 -3.30 4.27 -2.60
N ASP A 72 -2.39 3.86 -3.49
CA ASP A 72 -2.01 2.45 -3.66
C ASP A 72 -1.39 1.88 -2.38
N VAL A 73 -0.40 2.57 -1.83
CA VAL A 73 0.28 2.19 -0.59
C VAL A 73 -0.69 2.12 0.60
N LEU A 74 -1.60 3.10 0.72
CA LEU A 74 -2.60 3.12 1.79
C LEU A 74 -3.65 2.01 1.63
N GLN A 75 -4.04 1.64 0.41
CA GLN A 75 -4.94 0.51 0.16
C GLN A 75 -4.25 -0.83 0.43
N ILE A 76 -3.00 -1.00 0.02
CA ILE A 76 -2.20 -2.19 0.34
C ILE A 76 -2.03 -2.30 1.87
N LEU A 77 -1.68 -1.23 2.58
CA LEU A 77 -1.56 -1.25 4.04
C LEU A 77 -2.90 -1.62 4.73
N GLN A 78 -4.05 -1.21 4.19
CA GLN A 78 -5.36 -1.60 4.72
C GLN A 78 -5.58 -3.12 4.67
N THR A 79 -5.07 -3.82 3.64
CA THR A 79 -5.18 -5.28 3.57
C THR A 79 -4.44 -5.97 4.71
N ALA A 80 -3.23 -5.49 5.04
CA ALA A 80 -2.44 -6.01 6.15
C ALA A 80 -3.16 -5.84 7.49
N PHE A 81 -3.76 -4.67 7.72
CA PHE A 81 -4.57 -4.42 8.91
C PHE A 81 -5.85 -5.26 8.95
N SER A 82 -6.41 -5.57 7.78
CA SER A 82 -7.60 -6.41 7.65
C SER A 82 -7.29 -7.92 7.67
N LYS A 83 -6.01 -8.30 7.81
CA LYS A 83 -5.52 -9.69 7.66
C LYS A 83 -5.99 -10.35 6.34
N MET A 84 -6.06 -9.55 5.29
CA MET A 84 -6.44 -9.96 3.94
C MET A 84 -5.17 -10.17 3.10
N ASP A 85 -5.25 -11.06 2.10
CA ASP A 85 -4.21 -11.18 1.09
C ASP A 85 -4.02 -9.84 0.37
N PRO A 86 -2.79 -9.31 0.25
CA PRO A 86 -2.60 -7.96 -0.27
C PRO A 86 -2.83 -7.88 -1.79
N SER A 87 -2.87 -9.01 -2.52
CA SER A 87 -3.38 -9.06 -3.90
C SER A 87 -4.80 -8.47 -4.03
N GLN A 88 -5.59 -8.52 -2.95
CA GLN A 88 -6.97 -8.05 -2.90
C GLN A 88 -7.10 -6.55 -2.59
N HIS A 89 -6.02 -5.77 -2.57
CA HIS A 89 -6.05 -4.33 -2.23
C HIS A 89 -7.00 -3.51 -3.10
N ARG A 90 -7.29 -3.94 -4.32
CA ARG A 90 -8.28 -3.32 -5.24
C ARG A 90 -9.72 -3.74 -5.01
N SER A 91 -9.98 -4.77 -4.19
CA SER A 91 -11.33 -5.11 -3.74
C SER A 91 -11.85 -4.17 -2.64
N LEU A 92 -10.94 -3.44 -1.98
CA LEU A 92 -11.29 -2.46 -0.95
C LEU A 92 -11.93 -1.22 -1.58
N GLU A 93 -12.81 -0.57 -0.81
CA GLU A 93 -13.38 0.72 -1.21
C GLU A 93 -12.24 1.71 -1.56
N HIS A 94 -12.36 2.35 -2.72
CA HIS A 94 -11.38 3.32 -3.20
C HIS A 94 -11.17 4.42 -2.15
N LEU A 95 -9.92 4.87 -2.01
CA LEU A 95 -9.58 5.95 -1.09
C LEU A 95 -9.58 7.26 -1.87
N GLU A 96 -10.65 8.02 -1.73
CA GLU A 96 -10.79 9.33 -2.38
C GLU A 96 -9.71 10.31 -1.92
N THR A 97 -9.32 11.20 -2.83
CA THR A 97 -8.27 12.19 -2.57
C THR A 97 -8.64 13.08 -1.38
N ALA A 98 -7.69 13.29 -0.47
CA ALA A 98 -7.85 14.12 0.73
C ALA A 98 -8.97 13.68 1.69
N THR A 99 -9.34 12.39 1.69
CA THR A 99 -10.23 11.81 2.70
C THR A 99 -9.47 11.08 3.81
N LEU A 100 -10.10 10.96 4.98
CA LEU A 100 -9.54 10.28 6.14
C LEU A 100 -10.31 9.00 6.44
N ARG A 101 -9.59 7.89 6.59
CA ARG A 101 -10.17 6.59 6.92
C ARG A 101 -9.44 6.00 8.14
N PRO A 102 -10.16 5.49 9.16
CA PRO A 102 -9.53 4.85 10.30
C PRO A 102 -8.92 3.51 9.88
N LEU A 103 -7.67 3.28 10.26
CA LEU A 103 -6.97 2.02 10.05
C LEU A 103 -7.17 1.13 11.29
N LYS A 104 -7.91 0.03 11.15
CA LYS A 104 -8.29 -0.86 12.27
C LYS A 104 -7.72 -2.24 12.06
N LEU A 105 -7.00 -2.76 13.06
CA LEU A 105 -6.48 -4.12 13.04
C LEU A 105 -7.65 -5.10 13.24
N ALA A 106 -7.84 -6.04 12.31
CA ALA A 106 -8.81 -7.10 12.42
C ALA A 106 -8.51 -8.00 13.63
N LYS A 107 -9.56 -8.45 14.31
CA LYS A 107 -9.44 -9.36 15.46
C LYS A 107 -8.87 -10.72 15.05
#